data_AF-A0A5B7BW01-F1
#
_entry.id   AF-A0A5B7BW01-F1
#
_cell.length_a   1.000
_cell.length_b   1.000
_cell.length_c   1.000
_cell.angle_alpha   90.00
_cell.angle_beta   90.00
_cell.angle_gamma   90.00
#
_symmetry.space_group_name_H-M   'P 1'
#
loop_
_entity.id
_entity.type
_entity.pdbx_description
1 polymer ?
#
loop_
_entity_poly.entity_id
_entity_poly.type
_entity_poly.pdbx_seq_one_letter_code
_entity_poly.pdbx_strand_id
1 'polypeptide(L)'
;MNVRLLAKSISLEGVRKIVSNDEAFLLGLASAEMVENLRLVAKSVSRISKMCEDSNLRSFDRFFTEFANAGRDPHNWALSLKEMESKNKKMDRFVTITATLYREI
;
A
#
# COMPACT_ATOMS: atom_id res chain seq x y z
N MET A 1 -6.46 5.94 3.58
CA MET A 1 -5.58 6.65 2.61
C MET A 1 -5.25 8.04 3.16
N ASN A 2 -3.98 8.32 3.48
CA ASN A 2 -3.59 9.62 4.05
C ASN A 2 -3.29 10.62 2.92
N VAL A 3 -4.36 11.15 2.31
CA VAL A 3 -4.34 12.18 1.25
C VAL A 3 -3.48 13.39 1.66
N ARG A 4 -3.28 13.61 2.97
CA ARG A 4 -2.51 14.73 3.51
C ARG A 4 -1.00 14.61 3.27
N LEU A 5 -0.44 13.39 3.16
CA LEU A 5 1.00 13.22 2.88
C LEU A 5 1.33 13.56 1.43
N LEU A 6 0.51 13.09 0.48
CA LEU A 6 0.65 13.46 -0.93
C LEU A 6 0.37 14.95 -1.18
N ALA A 7 -0.66 15.50 -0.52
CA ALA A 7 -0.96 16.93 -0.61
C ALA A 7 0.22 17.80 -0.13
N LYS A 8 0.94 17.37 0.93
CA LYS A 8 2.15 18.06 1.38
C LYS A 8 3.28 18.02 0.36
N SER A 9 3.53 16.88 -0.28
CA SER A 9 4.57 16.78 -1.32
C SER A 9 4.23 17.59 -2.57
N ILE A 10 2.96 17.60 -2.98
CA ILE A 10 2.46 18.38 -4.13
C ILE A 10 2.52 19.89 -3.87
N SER A 11 2.38 20.31 -2.61
CA SER A 11 2.50 21.72 -2.22
C SER A 11 3.94 22.26 -2.18
N LEU A 12 4.95 21.41 -2.40
CA LEU A 12 6.34 21.85 -2.43
C LEU A 12 6.58 22.76 -3.64
N GLU A 13 7.19 23.91 -3.38
CA GLU A 13 7.47 24.93 -4.41
C GLU A 13 8.29 24.36 -5.58
N GLY A 14 9.24 23.47 -5.28
CA GLY A 14 10.03 22.79 -6.32
C GLY A 14 9.19 21.92 -7.24
N VAL A 15 8.19 21.21 -6.71
CA VAL A 15 7.28 20.38 -7.51
C VAL A 15 6.41 21.26 -8.40
N ARG A 16 5.86 22.35 -7.84
CA ARG A 16 5.04 23.31 -8.60
C ARG A 16 5.80 24.01 -9.73
N LYS A 17 7.06 24.39 -9.48
CA LYS A 17 7.90 25.07 -10.46
C LYS A 17 8.49 24.17 -11.53
N ILE A 18 8.88 22.94 -11.18
CA ILE A 18 9.61 22.05 -12.10
C ILE A 18 8.67 21.11 -12.85
N VAL A 19 7.60 20.64 -12.21
CA VAL A 19 6.72 19.61 -12.77
C VAL A 19 5.48 20.23 -13.41
N SER A 20 4.66 20.93 -12.63
CA SER A 20 3.43 21.59 -13.11
C SER A 20 2.84 22.47 -12.02
N ASN A 21 2.14 23.54 -12.37
CA ASN A 21 1.33 24.33 -11.43
C ASN A 21 -0.13 23.86 -11.34
N ASP A 22 -0.55 22.93 -12.22
CA ASP A 22 -1.91 22.36 -12.22
C ASP A 22 -2.04 21.32 -11.11
N GLU A 23 -2.85 21.64 -10.10
CA GLU A 23 -3.07 20.77 -8.95
C GLU A 23 -3.77 19.46 -9.30
N ALA A 24 -4.69 19.45 -10.26
CA ALA A 24 -5.37 18.23 -10.69
C ALA A 24 -4.39 17.30 -11.40
N PHE A 25 -3.50 17.85 -12.23
CA PHE A 25 -2.42 17.10 -12.85
C PHE A 25 -1.47 16.49 -11.81
N LEU A 26 -1.00 17.28 -10.82
CA LEU A 26 -0.09 16.79 -9.79
C LEU A 26 -0.73 15.71 -8.91
N LEU A 27 -2.03 15.84 -8.59
CA LEU A 27 -2.78 14.81 -7.86
C LEU A 27 -2.92 13.52 -8.68
N GLY A 28 -3.17 13.64 -9.99
CA GLY A 28 -3.19 12.50 -10.91
C GLY A 28 -1.85 11.78 -10.97
N LEU A 29 -0.76 12.55 -11.08
CA LEU A 29 0.61 12.01 -11.11
C LEU A 29 0.97 11.28 -9.81
N ALA A 30 0.71 11.90 -8.66
CA ALA A 30 0.91 11.30 -7.35
C ALA A 30 0.09 10.01 -7.15
N SER A 31 -1.14 10.00 -7.64
CA SER A 31 -2.00 8.82 -7.57
C SER A 31 -1.44 7.68 -8.43
N ALA A 32 -0.99 7.98 -9.65
CA ALA A 32 -0.36 7.00 -10.54
C ALA A 32 0.93 6.42 -9.96
N GLU A 33 1.79 7.25 -9.38
CA GLU A 33 3.01 6.81 -8.71
C GLU A 33 2.70 5.87 -7.53
N MET A 34 1.69 6.21 -6.73
CA MET A 34 1.32 5.39 -5.58
C MET A 34 0.68 4.06 -6.00
N VAL A 35 -0.09 4.04 -7.08
CA VAL A 35 -0.62 2.80 -7.68
C VAL A 35 0.53 1.91 -8.18
N GLU A 36 1.54 2.47 -8.84
CA GLU A 36 2.70 1.67 -9.29
C GLU A 36 3.50 1.13 -8.11
N ASN A 37 3.74 1.94 -7.07
CA ASN A 37 4.40 1.48 -5.85
C ASN A 37 3.62 0.34 -5.17
N LEU A 38 2.29 0.46 -5.09
CA LEU A 38 1.43 -0.61 -4.57
C LEU A 38 1.56 -1.89 -5.42
N ARG A 39 1.61 -1.76 -6.74
CA ARG A 39 1.79 -2.90 -7.66
C ARG A 39 3.12 -3.61 -7.46
N LEU A 40 4.21 -2.86 -7.25
CA LEU A 40 5.54 -3.42 -6.96
C LEU A 40 5.55 -4.20 -5.64
N VAL A 41 4.94 -3.64 -4.59
CA VAL A 41 4.79 -4.32 -3.30
C VAL A 41 3.93 -5.57 -3.45
N ALA A 42 2.80 -5.49 -4.15
CA ALA A 42 1.91 -6.62 -4.40
C ALA A 42 2.65 -7.76 -5.10
N LYS A 43 3.49 -7.48 -6.12
CA LYS A 43 4.32 -8.51 -6.76
C LYS A 43 5.27 -9.22 -5.78
N SER A 44 5.90 -8.48 -4.88
CA SER A 44 6.77 -9.05 -3.85
C SER A 44 5.97 -9.93 -2.88
N VAL A 45 4.79 -9.47 -2.45
CA VAL A 45 3.88 -10.25 -1.61
C VAL A 45 3.38 -11.50 -2.32
N SER A 46 3.02 -11.43 -3.61
CA SER A 46 2.63 -12.60 -4.41
C SER A 46 3.70 -13.69 -4.41
N ARG A 47 4.99 -13.34 -4.46
CA ARG A 47 6.08 -14.31 -4.38
C ARG A 47 6.13 -15.00 -3.02
N ILE A 48 6.01 -14.24 -1.94
CA ILE A 48 5.98 -14.77 -0.56
C ILE A 48 4.75 -15.64 -0.34
N SER A 49 3.60 -15.21 -0.86
CA SER A 49 2.31 -15.85 -0.67
C SER A 49 2.26 -17.30 -1.16
N LYS A 50 3.04 -17.63 -2.20
CA LYS A 50 3.16 -19.00 -2.74
C LYS A 50 3.77 -19.98 -1.75
N MET A 51 4.53 -19.48 -0.78
CA MET A 51 5.18 -20.28 0.26
C MET A 51 4.29 -20.47 1.49
N CYS A 52 3.10 -19.85 1.54
CA CYS A 52 2.19 -19.99 2.66
C CYS A 52 1.45 -21.34 2.63
N GLU A 53 1.18 -21.91 3.80
CA GLU A 53 0.37 -23.13 3.91
C GLU A 53 -1.12 -22.85 3.64
N ASP A 54 -1.60 -21.67 4.03
CA ASP A 54 -2.99 -21.25 3.82
C ASP A 54 -3.28 -21.07 2.31
N SER A 55 -4.38 -21.67 1.86
CA SER A 55 -4.80 -21.70 0.45
C SER A 55 -5.32 -20.34 -0.05
N ASN A 56 -5.91 -19.53 0.83
CA ASN A 56 -6.34 -18.18 0.50
C ASN A 56 -5.12 -17.26 0.33
N LEU A 57 -4.12 -17.39 1.20
CA LEU A 57 -2.87 -16.65 1.07
C LEU A 57 -2.16 -17.00 -0.24
N ARG A 58 -2.05 -18.29 -0.61
CA ARG A 58 -1.48 -18.70 -1.91
C ARG A 58 -2.20 -18.13 -3.13
N SER A 59 -3.47 -17.76 -2.98
CA SER A 59 -4.30 -17.18 -4.04
C SER A 59 -4.24 -15.65 -4.10
N PHE A 60 -3.39 -15.00 -3.28
CA PHE A 60 -3.29 -13.55 -3.17
C PHE A 60 -3.15 -12.85 -4.54
N ASP A 61 -2.27 -13.35 -5.41
CA ASP A 61 -1.99 -12.73 -6.71
C ASP A 61 -3.25 -12.67 -7.61
N ARG A 62 -4.04 -13.74 -7.61
CA ARG A 62 -5.32 -13.81 -8.32
C ARG A 62 -6.30 -12.79 -7.75
N PHE A 63 -6.51 -12.81 -6.44
CA PHE A 63 -7.46 -11.91 -5.78
C PHE A 63 -7.06 -10.44 -5.96
N PHE A 64 -5.76 -10.13 -5.93
CA PHE A 64 -5.27 -8.78 -6.15
C PHE A 64 -5.49 -8.31 -7.58
N THR A 65 -5.24 -9.19 -8.56
CA THR A 65 -5.47 -8.89 -9.96
C THR A 65 -6.96 -8.67 -10.26
N GLU A 66 -7.83 -9.49 -9.68
CA GLU A 66 -9.29 -9.31 -9.80
C GLU A 66 -9.77 -8.00 -9.17
N PHE A 67 -9.29 -7.69 -7.96
CA PHE A 67 -9.60 -6.42 -7.28
C PHE A 67 -9.14 -5.22 -8.10
N ALA A 68 -7.89 -5.23 -8.59
CA ALA A 68 -7.31 -4.13 -9.34
C ALA A 68 -7.99 -3.89 -10.70
N ASN A 69 -8.41 -4.96 -11.39
CA ASN A 69 -9.00 -4.86 -12.72
C ASN A 69 -10.52 -4.63 -12.70
N ALA A 70 -11.24 -5.29 -11.79
CA ALA A 70 -12.70 -5.25 -11.76
C ALA A 70 -13.26 -4.21 -10.77
N GLY A 71 -12.43 -3.69 -9.86
CA GLY A 71 -12.85 -2.80 -8.78
C GLY A 71 -13.79 -3.45 -7.76
N ARG A 72 -13.98 -4.77 -7.84
CA ARG A 72 -14.81 -5.54 -6.90
C ARG A 72 -13.97 -5.93 -5.70
N ASP A 73 -14.56 -5.82 -4.51
CA ASP A 73 -13.89 -6.15 -3.26
C ASP A 73 -14.59 -7.28 -2.50
N PRO A 74 -14.62 -8.51 -3.03
CA PRO A 74 -15.27 -9.65 -2.36
C PRO A 74 -14.55 -10.05 -1.07
N HIS A 75 -13.30 -9.59 -0.88
CA HIS A 75 -12.47 -9.92 0.27
C HIS A 75 -12.37 -8.79 1.31
N ASN A 76 -13.12 -7.70 1.15
CA ASN A 76 -13.17 -6.54 2.05
C ASN A 76 -11.78 -5.94 2.34
N TRP A 77 -10.99 -5.74 1.30
CA TRP A 77 -9.68 -5.10 1.35
C TRP A 77 -9.76 -3.57 1.47
N ALA A 78 -10.87 -2.96 1.10
CA ALA A 78 -11.14 -1.56 1.33
C ALA A 78 -11.35 -1.31 2.82
N LEU A 79 -10.33 -0.76 3.46
CA LEU A 79 -10.36 -0.42 4.88
C LEU A 79 -10.68 1.06 5.09
N SER A 80 -11.47 1.34 6.14
CA SER A 80 -11.57 2.69 6.68
C SER A 80 -10.22 3.17 7.21
N LEU A 81 -10.06 4.49 7.36
CA LEU A 81 -8.84 5.07 7.92
C LEU A 81 -8.54 4.51 9.33
N LYS A 82 -9.58 4.34 10.15
CA LYS A 82 -9.47 3.80 11.50
C LYS A 82 -8.99 2.34 11.51
N GLU A 83 -9.52 1.52 10.61
CA GLU A 83 -9.08 0.13 10.46
C GLU A 83 -7.64 0.05 9.98
N MET A 84 -7.27 0.89 9.00
CA MET A 84 -5.90 0.99 8.51
C MET A 84 -4.92 1.38 9.61
N GLU A 85 -5.24 2.38 10.44
CA GLU A 85 -4.42 2.78 11.59
C GLU A 85 -4.27 1.66 12.61
N SER A 86 -5.37 0.94 12.91
CA SER A 86 -5.35 -0.22 13.81
C SER A 86 -4.44 -1.34 13.28
N LYS A 87 -4.53 -1.64 11.99
CA LYS A 87 -3.70 -2.65 11.32
C LYS A 87 -2.23 -2.23 11.29
N ASN A 88 -1.92 -0.95 11.04
CA ASN A 88 -0.55 -0.43 11.08
C ASN A 88 0.05 -0.59 12.48
N LYS A 89 -0.67 -0.19 13.54
CA LYS A 89 -0.20 -0.36 14.91
C LYS A 89 0.06 -1.83 15.26
N LYS A 90 -0.77 -2.74 14.75
CA LYS A 90 -0.57 -4.18 14.93
C LYS A 90 0.67 -4.67 14.17
N MET A 91 0.90 -4.19 12.96
CA MET A 91 2.08 -4.52 12.16
C MET A 91 3.37 -4.02 12.83
N ASP A 92 3.40 -2.77 13.31
CA ASP A 92 4.54 -2.21 14.03
C ASP A 92 4.90 -3.07 15.24
N ARG A 93 3.89 -3.48 16.02
CA ARG A 93 4.08 -4.40 17.15
C ARG A 93 4.71 -5.73 16.73
N PHE A 94 4.25 -6.33 15.63
CA PHE A 94 4.83 -7.57 15.12
C PHE A 94 6.28 -7.39 14.66
N VAL A 95 6.59 -6.28 13.98
CA VAL A 95 7.96 -5.95 13.59
C VAL A 95 8.84 -5.81 14.83
N THR A 96 8.41 -5.06 15.85
CA THR A 96 9.17 -4.89 17.10
C THR A 96 9.43 -6.23 17.79
N ILE A 97 8.38 -7.03 18.02
CA ILE A 97 8.52 -8.33 18.70
C ILE A 97 9.45 -9.26 17.91
N THR A 98 9.30 -9.33 16.59
CA THR A 98 10.13 -10.19 15.74
C THR A 98 11.59 -9.74 15.76
N ALA A 99 11.85 -8.43 15.74
CA ALA A 99 13.20 -7.88 15.86
C ALA A 99 13.83 -8.17 17.23
N THR A 100 13.05 -8.08 18.32
CA THR A 100 13.52 -8.45 19.66
C THR A 100 13.85 -9.94 19.73
N LEU A 101 12.96 -10.80 19.24
CA LEU A 101 13.17 -12.25 19.20
C LEU A 101 14.45 -12.61 18.43
N TYR A 102 14.67 -11.98 17.27
CA TYR A 102 15.88 -12.23 16.46
C TYR A 102 17.18 -11.82 17.17
N ARG A 103 17.11 -10.89 18.13
CA ARG A 103 18.27 -10.47 18.94
C ARG A 103 18.56 -11.42 20.11
N GLU A 104 17.58 -12.22 20.50
CA GLU A 104 17.69 -13.19 21.61
C GLU A 104 18.15 -14.58 21.15
N ILE A 105 18.20 -14.80 19.83
CA ILE A 105 18.74 -15.99 19.16
C ILE A 105 20.18 -15.71 18.73
#